data_AF-A0A177ATK6-F1
#
_entry.id   AF-A0A177ATK6-F1
#
_cell.length_a   1.000
_cell.length_b   1.000
_cell.length_c   1.000
_cell.angle_alpha   90.00
_cell.angle_beta   90.00
_cell.angle_gamma   90.00
#
_symmetry.space_group_name_H-M   'P 1'
#
loop_
_entity.id
_entity.type
_entity.pdbx_description
1 polymer ?
#
loop_
_entity_poly.entity_id
_entity_poly.type
_entity_poly.pdbx_seq_one_letter_code
_entity_poly.pdbx_strand_id
1 'polypeptide(L)'
;MSETNNFRKLVVENYETQFKFFLDALPDIFLYFKKIHSYSKNFTAYHFDRFDVALPGIKNYFLHESSEENKHAQIFMKYQNCRGGKIVLENIE
;
A
#
# COMPACT_ATOMS: atom_id res chain seq x y z
N MET A 1 6.77 -31.76 9.46
CA MET A 1 6.41 -30.44 10.04
C MET A 1 7.55 -29.40 9.95
N SER A 2 8.75 -29.77 9.46
CA SER A 2 9.91 -28.86 9.30
C SER A 2 10.00 -28.18 7.92
N GLU A 3 9.63 -28.88 6.84
CA GLU A 3 9.79 -28.36 5.46
C GLU A 3 8.78 -27.26 5.07
N THR A 4 7.55 -27.35 5.56
CA THR A 4 6.50 -26.34 5.33
C THR A 4 6.81 -25.00 6.00
N ASN A 5 7.48 -25.04 7.16
CA ASN A 5 7.98 -23.84 7.84
C ASN A 5 9.14 -23.20 7.08
N ASN A 6 9.99 -24.01 6.42
CA ASN A 6 11.11 -23.52 5.64
C ASN A 6 10.64 -22.85 4.34
N PHE A 7 9.63 -23.43 3.65
CA PHE A 7 9.02 -22.83 2.47
C PHE A 7 8.33 -21.50 2.77
N ARG A 8 7.55 -21.41 3.85
CA ARG A 8 6.94 -20.14 4.27
C ARG A 8 7.99 -19.08 4.56
N LYS A 9 9.06 -19.45 5.26
CA LYS A 9 10.16 -18.54 5.57
C LYS A 9 10.87 -18.05 4.31
N LEU A 10 11.15 -18.95 3.37
CA LEU A 10 11.77 -18.63 2.09
C LEU A 10 10.87 -17.72 1.24
N VAL A 11 9.56 -17.99 1.20
CA VAL A 11 8.59 -17.14 0.48
C VAL A 11 8.53 -15.75 1.10
N VAL A 12 8.49 -15.65 2.43
CA VAL A 12 8.47 -14.35 3.14
C VAL A 12 9.79 -13.61 2.96
N GLU A 13 10.93 -14.26 3.14
CA GLU A 13 12.26 -13.65 2.94
C GLU A 13 12.47 -13.22 1.49
N ASN A 14 12.02 -14.00 0.51
CA ASN A 14 12.16 -13.66 -0.91
C ASN A 14 11.19 -12.53 -1.30
N TYR A 15 9.98 -12.50 -0.74
CA TYR A 15 9.04 -11.39 -0.91
C TYR A 15 9.56 -10.10 -0.26
N GLU A 16 10.06 -10.17 0.97
CA GLU A 16 10.68 -9.03 1.66
C GLU A 16 11.92 -8.53 0.91
N THR A 17 12.74 -9.42 0.34
CA THR A 17 13.95 -9.05 -0.40
C THR A 17 13.60 -8.40 -1.74
N GLN A 18 12.65 -8.95 -2.49
CA GLN A 18 12.18 -8.36 -3.75
C GLN A 18 11.44 -7.05 -3.52
N PHE A 19 10.60 -6.98 -2.48
CA PHE A 19 9.93 -5.76 -2.09
C PHE A 19 10.93 -4.70 -1.69
N LYS A 20 11.93 -5.04 -0.87
CA LYS A 20 13.01 -4.14 -0.45
C LYS A 20 13.88 -3.67 -1.63
N PHE A 21 14.18 -4.53 -2.60
CA PHE A 21 14.83 -4.14 -3.85
C PHE A 21 13.99 -3.11 -4.63
N PHE A 22 12.68 -3.33 -4.72
CA PHE A 22 11.77 -2.40 -5.39
C PHE A 22 11.66 -1.05 -4.65
N LEU A 23 11.60 -1.10 -3.31
CA LEU A 23 11.60 0.08 -2.43
C LEU A 23 12.91 0.89 -2.54
N ASP A 24 14.05 0.21 -2.64
CA ASP A 24 15.37 0.82 -2.71
C ASP A 24 15.67 1.38 -4.11
N ALA A 25 15.08 0.82 -5.17
CA ALA A 25 15.35 1.21 -6.55
C ALA A 25 14.64 2.50 -6.97
N LEU A 26 13.38 2.71 -6.58
CA LEU A 26 12.56 3.86 -7.01
C LEU A 26 11.58 4.32 -5.91
N PRO A 27 12.10 4.85 -4.79
CA PRO A 27 11.29 5.23 -3.63
C PRO A 27 10.16 6.22 -3.94
N ASP A 28 10.41 7.16 -4.86
CA ASP A 28 9.46 8.22 -5.21
C ASP A 28 8.29 7.70 -6.06
N ILE A 29 8.55 6.82 -7.03
CA ILE A 29 7.51 6.24 -7.91
C ILE A 29 6.56 5.33 -7.13
N PHE A 30 7.08 4.56 -6.15
CA PHE A 30 6.24 3.66 -5.36
C PHE A 30 5.30 4.42 -4.41
N LEU A 31 5.79 5.50 -3.80
CA LEU A 31 4.96 6.37 -2.98
C LEU A 31 3.87 7.06 -3.82
N TYR A 32 4.22 7.54 -5.02
CA TYR A 32 3.28 8.12 -5.97
C TYR A 32 2.18 7.13 -6.40
N PHE A 33 2.56 5.89 -6.75
CA PHE A 33 1.61 4.86 -7.16
C PHE A 33 0.63 4.49 -6.03
N LYS A 34 1.12 4.31 -4.80
CA LYS A 34 0.26 4.07 -3.62
C LYS A 34 -0.74 5.20 -3.39
N LYS A 35 -0.30 6.44 -3.61
CA LYS A 35 -1.10 7.63 -3.42
C LYS A 35 -2.25 7.73 -4.43
N ILE A 36 -1.98 7.50 -5.72
CA ILE A 36 -3.03 7.43 -6.76
C ILE A 36 -4.03 6.31 -6.46
N HIS A 37 -3.54 5.15 -6.04
CA HIS A 37 -4.39 4.01 -5.71
C HIS A 37 -5.35 4.31 -4.55
N SER A 38 -4.85 4.96 -3.49
CA SER A 38 -5.69 5.39 -2.37
C SER A 38 -6.76 6.39 -2.80
N TYR A 39 -6.43 7.35 -3.67
CA TYR A 39 -7.39 8.33 -4.18
C TYR A 39 -8.51 7.67 -5.00
N SER A 40 -8.13 6.78 -5.93
CA SER A 40 -9.07 6.02 -6.76
C SER A 40 -10.01 5.13 -5.94
N LYS A 41 -9.47 4.42 -4.93
CA LYS A 41 -10.28 3.57 -4.03
C LYS A 41 -11.27 4.39 -3.20
N ASN A 42 -10.88 5.57 -2.70
CA ASN A 42 -11.78 6.45 -1.98
C ASN A 42 -12.92 6.96 -2.87
N PHE A 43 -12.60 7.44 -4.07
CA PHE A 43 -13.62 7.85 -5.05
C PHE A 43 -14.61 6.71 -5.34
N THR A 44 -14.08 5.50 -5.56
CA THR A 44 -14.87 4.31 -5.83
C THR A 44 -15.76 3.94 -4.63
N ALA A 45 -15.25 4.03 -3.40
CA ALA A 45 -16.04 3.78 -2.19
C ALA A 45 -17.24 4.74 -2.08
N TYR A 46 -17.06 6.03 -2.36
CA TYR A 46 -18.15 7.01 -2.33
C TYR A 46 -19.16 6.81 -3.48
N HIS A 47 -18.73 6.32 -4.64
CA HIS A 47 -19.64 5.92 -5.71
C HIS A 47 -20.58 4.79 -5.26
N PHE A 48 -20.06 3.79 -4.54
CA PHE A 48 -20.85 2.68 -4.03
C PHE A 48 -21.68 3.01 -2.77
N ASP A 49 -21.40 4.15 -2.12
CA ASP A 49 -22.16 4.68 -0.98
C ASP A 49 -23.37 5.54 -1.38
N ARG A 50 -23.51 5.88 -2.67
CA ARG A 50 -24.66 6.64 -3.14
C ARG A 50 -25.96 5.89 -2.87
N PHE A 51 -27.02 6.63 -2.55
CA PHE A 51 -28.33 6.06 -2.23
C PHE A 51 -28.93 5.20 -3.36
N ASP A 52 -28.56 5.45 -4.62
CA ASP A 52 -29.04 4.76 -5.81
C ASP A 52 -28.22 3.51 -6.17
N VAL A 53 -27.01 3.37 -5.61
CA VAL A 53 -26.15 2.18 -5.77
C VAL A 53 -26.20 1.30 -4.53
N ALA A 54 -26.05 1.89 -3.34
CA ALA A 54 -26.22 1.28 -2.03
C ALA A 54 -25.56 -0.10 -1.87
N LEU A 55 -24.27 -0.20 -2.22
CA LEU A 55 -23.46 -1.42 -2.07
C LEU A 55 -22.45 -1.27 -0.91
N PRO A 56 -22.89 -1.35 0.36
CA PRO A 56 -22.06 -1.07 1.53
C PRO A 56 -20.90 -2.06 1.69
N GLY A 57 -21.06 -3.31 1.23
CA GLY A 57 -19.96 -4.29 1.26
C GLY A 57 -18.78 -3.88 0.37
N ILE A 58 -19.06 -3.40 -0.84
CA ILE A 58 -18.04 -2.94 -1.80
C ILE A 58 -17.40 -1.64 -1.32
N LYS A 59 -18.21 -0.71 -0.80
CA LYS A 59 -17.71 0.50 -0.11
C LYS A 59 -16.71 0.13 0.98
N ASN A 60 -17.10 -0.75 1.90
CA ASN A 60 -16.26 -1.14 3.04
C ASN A 60 -14.97 -1.82 2.60
N TYR A 61 -15.03 -2.63 1.54
CA TYR A 61 -13.84 -3.23 0.94
C TYR A 61 -12.84 -2.17 0.46
N PHE A 62 -13.29 -1.21 -0.35
CA PHE A 62 -12.41 -0.16 -0.87
C PHE A 62 -11.89 0.79 0.21
N LEU A 63 -12.68 1.08 1.24
CA LEU A 63 -12.23 1.87 2.40
C LEU A 63 -11.17 1.12 3.21
N HIS A 64 -11.37 -0.17 3.47
CA HIS A 64 -10.38 -1.00 4.16
C HIS A 64 -9.06 -1.05 3.39
N GLU A 65 -9.16 -1.32 2.09
CA GLU A 65 -8.02 -1.35 1.18
C GLU A 65 -7.27 -0.01 1.11
N SER A 66 -7.97 1.14 1.07
CA SER A 66 -7.33 2.46 1.14
C SER A 66 -6.62 2.67 2.47
N SER A 67 -7.22 2.24 3.58
CA SER A 67 -6.61 2.31 4.91
C SER A 67 -5.32 1.46 4.99
N GLU A 68 -5.32 0.26 4.43
CA GLU A 68 -4.12 -0.60 4.39
C GLU A 68 -2.99 0.01 3.57
N GLU A 69 -3.29 0.59 2.40
CA GLU A 69 -2.27 1.27 1.59
C GLU A 69 -1.69 2.51 2.28
N ASN A 70 -2.52 3.24 3.04
CA ASN A 70 -2.05 4.34 3.87
C ASN A 70 -1.08 3.86 4.97
N LYS A 71 -1.36 2.72 5.61
CA LYS A 71 -0.41 2.11 6.56
C LYS A 71 0.89 1.73 5.87
N HIS A 72 0.82 1.13 4.68
CA HIS A 72 2.01 0.80 3.91
C HIS A 72 2.82 2.04 3.48
N ALA A 73 2.16 3.17 3.19
CA ALA A 73 2.84 4.44 2.90
C ALA A 73 3.55 5.00 4.14
N GLN A 74 2.93 4.91 5.33
CA GLN A 74 3.55 5.35 6.58
C GLN A 74 4.78 4.51 6.95
N ILE A 75 4.71 3.18 6.77
CA ILE A 75 5.87 2.28 6.98
C ILE A 75 7.01 2.70 6.06
N PHE A 76 6.69 3.00 4.80
CA PHE A 76 7.67 3.42 3.81
C PHE A 76 8.31 4.77 4.15
N MET A 77 7.53 5.76 4.57
CA MET A 77 8.06 7.05 5.03
C MET A 77 9.02 6.88 6.22
N LYS A 78 8.65 6.04 7.20
CA LYS A 78 9.53 5.71 8.33
C LYS A 78 10.81 5.04 7.85
N TYR A 79 10.71 4.09 6.92
CA TYR A 79 11.86 3.40 6.34
C TYR A 79 12.83 4.38 5.66
N GLN A 80 12.31 5.29 4.84
CA GLN A 80 13.09 6.31 4.15
C GLN A 80 13.82 7.24 5.13
N ASN A 81 13.13 7.71 6.17
CA ASN A 81 13.74 8.51 7.24
C ASN A 81 14.85 7.76 7.99
N CYS A 82 14.65 6.47 8.30
CA CYS A 82 15.67 5.63 8.95
C CYS A 82 16.95 5.46 8.11
N ARG A 83 16.86 5.60 6.79
CA ARG A 83 17.99 5.44 5.86
C ARG A 83 18.65 6.78 5.52
N GLY A 84 18.20 7.89 6.11
CA GLY A 84 18.67 9.23 5.78
C GLY A 84 18.15 9.77 4.45
N GLY A 85 17.14 9.11 3.86
CA GLY A 85 16.46 9.59 2.66
C GLY A 85 15.57 10.79 2.97
N LYS A 86 15.38 11.67 1.99
CA LYS A 86 14.51 12.83 2.10
C LYS A 86 13.12 12.49 1.58
N ILE A 87 12.08 12.71 2.40
CA ILE A 87 10.69 12.58 1.95
C ILE A 87 10.29 13.87 1.24
N VAL A 88 9.83 13.77 -0.01
CA VAL A 88 9.18 14.85 -0.74
C VAL A 88 7.70 14.50 -0.86
N LEU A 89 6.83 15.35 -0.32
CA LEU A 89 5.38 15.21 -0.45
C LEU A 89 4.89 16.20 -1.50
N GLU A 90 4.37 15.67 -2.60
CA GLU A 90 3.67 16.47 -3.61
C GLU A 90 2.17 16.47 -3.32
N ASN A 91 1.40 17.41 -3.89
CA ASN A 91 -0.06 17.35 -3.84
C ASN A 91 -0.58 16.22 -4.75
N ILE A 92 -1.76 15.68 -4.43
CA ILE A 92 -2.52 14.89 -5.41
C ILE A 92 -3.39 15.92 -6.13
N GLU A 93 -3.22 16.08 -7.43
CA GLU A 93 -4.19 16.80 -8.28
C GLU A 93 -5.37 15.90 -8.64
#